data_AF-A0A6A3WQF8-F1
#
_entry.id   AF-A0A6A3WQF8-F1
#
_cell.length_a   1.000
_cell.length_b   1.000
_cell.length_c   1.000
_cell.angle_alpha   90.00
_cell.angle_beta   90.00
_cell.angle_gamma   90.00
#
_symmetry.space_group_name_H-M   'P 1'
#
loop_
_entity.id
_entity.type
_entity.pdbx_description
1 polymer ?
#
loop_
_entity_poly.entity_id
_entity_poly.type
_entity_poly.pdbx_seq_one_letter_code
_entity_poly.pdbx_strand_id
1 'polypeptide(L)'
;MLLFLTLLGSYNSGVPSHDYLQWFAVQSRGVLDVASCPSTHFSNSSFEAKSSIKMLVRSSFFSVALSAVFLNSPSNTMPNFVWNVPNGANVPESPAIGHDMSDFPGRNVFGQDFEDAGLEWTKELRETDSDQDGQTNGQELGDPCCLWTTGSSPLWTTGISHPGDATKTSDPSLWTAISCSSASAFESESQSSESDWTG
;
A
#
# COMPACT_ATOMS: atom_id res chain seq x y z
N MET A 1 -32.55 12.24 -35.46
CA MET A 1 -32.63 13.01 -34.20
C MET A 1 -31.66 12.35 -33.23
N LEU A 2 -30.44 12.88 -33.13
CA LEU A 2 -29.41 12.46 -32.18
C LEU A 2 -29.85 12.83 -30.76
N LEU A 3 -29.66 11.94 -29.79
CA LEU A 3 -29.22 12.31 -28.44
C LEU A 3 -28.69 11.08 -27.69
N PHE A 4 -27.36 11.04 -27.56
CA PHE A 4 -26.61 10.35 -26.52
C PHE A 4 -26.95 10.97 -25.16
N LEU A 5 -27.11 10.16 -24.11
CA LEU A 5 -26.57 10.46 -22.77
C LEU A 5 -26.62 9.23 -21.86
N THR A 6 -25.41 8.76 -21.56
CA THR A 6 -25.02 7.81 -20.52
C THR A 6 -25.42 8.30 -19.13
N LEU A 7 -26.03 7.44 -18.31
CA LEU A 7 -25.99 7.58 -16.85
C LEU A 7 -25.07 6.49 -16.29
N LEU A 8 -23.92 6.95 -15.80
CA LEU A 8 -22.99 6.20 -14.98
C LEU A 8 -23.70 5.83 -13.67
N GLY A 9 -23.77 4.53 -13.39
CA GLY A 9 -24.17 4.02 -12.08
C GLY A 9 -23.14 4.44 -11.04
N SER A 10 -23.63 5.07 -9.96
CA SER A 10 -22.87 5.60 -8.84
C SER A 10 -21.85 4.59 -8.29
N TYR A 11 -20.58 4.96 -8.37
CA TYR A 11 -19.55 4.42 -7.48
C TYR A 11 -19.95 4.79 -6.05
N ASN A 12 -20.29 3.78 -5.25
CA ASN A 12 -20.53 3.94 -3.82
C ASN A 12 -19.16 4.12 -3.16
N SER A 13 -18.68 5.36 -3.12
CA SER A 13 -17.48 5.75 -2.36
C SER A 13 -17.81 5.68 -0.87
N GLY A 14 -17.86 4.45 -0.35
CA GLY A 14 -17.73 4.14 1.08
C GLY A 14 -16.30 4.40 1.52
N VAL A 15 -15.85 5.65 1.42
CA VAL A 15 -14.61 6.12 2.04
C VAL A 15 -15.00 6.48 3.47
N PRO A 16 -14.44 5.84 4.50
CA PRO A 16 -14.69 6.24 5.87
C PRO A 16 -14.27 7.70 6.06
N SER A 17 -15.19 8.43 6.67
CA SER A 17 -15.22 9.85 6.98
C SER A 17 -13.90 10.44 7.46
N HIS A 18 -13.57 11.64 6.94
CA HIS A 18 -12.91 12.83 7.51
C HIS A 18 -11.81 12.71 8.60
N ASP A 19 -11.81 11.68 9.44
CA ASP A 19 -10.84 11.39 10.49
C ASP A 19 -9.52 10.81 9.93
N TYR A 20 -9.55 10.18 8.75
CA TYR A 20 -8.35 9.61 8.12
C TYR A 20 -7.32 10.68 7.67
N LEU A 21 -7.77 11.90 7.39
CA LEU A 21 -6.87 13.02 7.03
C LEU A 21 -6.35 13.82 8.25
N GLN A 22 -6.97 13.65 9.43
CA GLN A 22 -6.52 14.32 10.65
C GLN A 22 -5.40 13.54 11.37
N TRP A 23 -5.19 12.26 11.03
CA TRP A 23 -4.16 11.43 11.68
C TRP A 23 -2.72 11.66 11.13
N PHE A 24 -2.56 12.14 9.88
CA PHE A 24 -1.23 12.37 9.29
C PHE A 24 -0.50 13.63 9.81
N ALA A 25 -1.08 14.40 10.72
CA ALA A 25 -0.50 15.65 11.23
C ALA A 25 0.32 15.51 12.55
N VAL A 26 0.41 14.32 13.16
CA VAL A 26 1.01 14.17 14.50
C VAL A 26 2.45 13.62 14.52
N GLN A 27 3.06 13.21 13.41
CA GLN A 27 4.44 12.70 13.42
C GLN A 27 5.53 13.74 13.09
N SER A 28 5.49 14.90 13.76
CA SER A 28 6.64 15.80 13.81
C SER A 28 7.06 16.06 15.26
N ARG A 29 7.66 15.06 15.92
CA ARG A 29 8.59 15.23 17.04
C ARG A 29 9.19 13.87 17.43
N GLY A 30 10.46 13.66 17.07
CA GLY A 30 11.34 12.71 17.77
C GLY A 30 11.92 11.59 16.91
N VAL A 31 12.84 11.93 16.00
CA VAL A 31 13.86 10.98 15.51
C VAL A 31 15.23 11.62 15.70
N LEU A 32 15.90 11.24 16.78
CA LEU A 32 17.36 11.23 16.88
C LEU A 32 17.69 9.95 17.63
N ASP A 33 18.12 8.92 16.90
CA ASP A 33 19.24 8.05 17.28
C ASP A 33 19.49 7.07 16.13
N VAL A 34 20.48 7.43 15.31
CA VAL A 34 21.16 6.54 14.37
C VAL A 34 22.45 6.10 15.04
N ALA A 35 22.60 4.79 15.22
CA ALA A 35 23.86 4.10 15.51
C ALA A 35 23.81 2.79 14.72
N SER A 36 24.84 2.25 14.09
CA SER A 36 26.22 2.65 13.83
C SER A 36 26.78 1.57 12.89
N CYS A 37 27.58 1.92 11.89
CA CYS A 37 28.57 1.01 11.29
C CYS A 37 29.76 1.83 10.73
N PRO A 38 31.01 1.33 10.82
CA PRO A 38 32.17 2.16 11.13
C PRO A 38 32.88 2.80 9.94
N SER A 39 33.49 3.94 10.25
CA SER A 39 34.19 4.91 9.41
C SER A 39 35.47 4.38 8.75
N THR A 40 35.65 4.71 7.47
CA THR A 40 36.97 4.92 6.87
C THR A 40 37.30 6.42 6.83
N HIS A 41 38.55 6.72 7.15
CA HIS A 41 39.16 8.05 7.24
C HIS A 41 39.10 8.83 5.91
N PHE A 42 38.69 10.10 5.96
CA PHE A 42 39.18 11.10 5.02
C PHE A 42 39.28 12.48 5.68
N SER A 43 40.43 13.12 5.49
CA SER A 43 40.96 14.23 6.28
C SER A 43 40.34 15.59 5.95
N ASN A 44 40.22 16.43 6.99
CA ASN A 44 39.85 17.83 6.94
C ASN A 44 40.86 18.67 6.14
N SER A 45 40.36 19.59 5.31
CA SER A 45 41.10 20.77 4.85
C SER A 45 40.40 22.02 5.38
N SER A 46 41.14 22.73 6.22
CA SER A 46 40.84 24.06 6.74
C SER A 46 40.78 25.09 5.61
N PHE A 47 39.78 25.96 5.64
CA PHE A 47 39.93 27.29 5.05
C PHE A 47 39.34 28.33 6.00
N GLU A 48 40.24 29.05 6.69
CA GLU A 48 39.92 30.26 7.42
C GLU A 48 39.41 31.33 6.44
N ALA A 49 38.31 32.00 6.80
CA ALA A 49 38.01 33.33 6.29
C ALA A 49 37.81 34.29 7.47
N LYS A 50 38.79 35.18 7.65
CA LYS A 50 38.79 36.24 8.66
C LYS A 50 37.77 37.30 8.26
N SER A 51 36.73 37.49 9.08
CA SER A 51 35.75 38.57 8.90
C SER A 51 36.11 39.77 9.77
N SER A 52 36.37 40.92 9.13
CA SER A 52 36.43 42.22 9.78
C SER A 52 35.90 43.26 8.80
N ILE A 53 34.62 43.60 8.94
CA ILE A 53 33.98 44.65 8.15
C ILE A 53 33.51 45.74 9.12
N LYS A 54 34.21 46.89 9.06
CA LYS A 54 33.82 48.14 9.71
C LYS A 54 32.61 48.69 8.95
N MET A 55 31.44 48.75 9.58
CA MET A 55 30.25 49.41 9.03
C MET A 55 30.49 50.92 8.97
N LEU A 56 30.71 51.45 7.77
CA LEU A 56 30.52 52.87 7.47
C LEU A 56 29.22 52.99 6.66
N VAL A 57 28.18 53.52 7.31
CA VAL A 57 26.87 53.74 6.72
C VAL A 57 26.98 54.77 5.59
N ARG A 58 26.70 54.34 4.36
CA ARG A 58 26.34 55.24 3.26
C ARG A 58 25.08 54.69 2.59
N SER A 59 24.01 55.45 2.81
CA SER A 59 22.70 55.39 2.17
C SER A 59 22.78 55.07 0.67
N SER A 60 22.04 54.06 0.20
CA SER A 60 20.97 54.19 -0.81
C SER A 60 20.57 52.82 -1.40
N PHE A 61 19.26 52.55 -1.44
CA PHE A 61 18.55 51.47 -2.14
C PHE A 61 18.91 50.00 -1.79
N PHE A 62 18.38 49.50 -0.67
CA PHE A 62 18.19 48.05 -0.49
C PHE A 62 16.74 47.70 -0.79
N SER A 63 16.47 47.23 -2.00
CA SER A 63 15.20 46.60 -2.35
C SER A 63 14.96 45.40 -1.41
N VAL A 64 13.85 45.42 -0.70
CA VAL A 64 13.34 44.28 0.07
C VAL A 64 12.86 43.23 -0.93
N ALA A 65 13.76 42.36 -1.39
CA ALA A 65 13.37 41.11 -2.04
C ALA A 65 13.17 40.06 -0.94
N LEU A 66 11.99 40.09 -0.33
CA LEU A 66 11.50 39.03 0.54
C LEU A 66 11.13 37.83 -0.34
N SER A 67 12.13 37.16 -0.90
CA SER A 67 11.91 35.92 -1.64
C SER A 67 11.60 34.82 -0.63
N ALA A 68 10.32 34.65 -0.34
CA ALA A 68 9.82 33.49 0.37
C ALA A 68 10.18 32.24 -0.44
N VAL A 69 11.23 31.54 -0.01
CA VAL A 69 11.50 30.18 -0.46
C VAL A 69 10.38 29.34 0.14
N PHE A 70 9.32 29.12 -0.65
CA PHE A 70 8.30 28.14 -0.32
C PHE A 70 8.98 26.77 -0.32
N LEU A 71 9.26 26.27 0.88
CA LEU A 71 9.63 24.88 1.11
C LEU A 71 8.43 24.05 0.64
N ASN A 72 8.46 23.59 -0.60
CA ASN A 72 7.62 22.48 -1.03
C ASN A 72 8.17 21.26 -0.30
N SER A 73 7.67 21.00 0.91
CA SER A 73 7.88 19.71 1.56
C SER A 73 7.29 18.65 0.64
N PRO A 74 8.04 17.60 0.24
CA PRO A 74 7.42 16.47 -0.41
C PRO A 74 6.38 15.92 0.58
N SER A 75 5.10 15.94 0.19
CA SER A 75 4.10 15.18 0.89
C SER A 75 4.47 13.71 0.72
N ASN A 76 4.90 13.06 1.80
CA ASN A 76 5.08 11.61 1.79
C ASN A 76 3.68 10.98 1.80
N THR A 77 3.07 10.83 0.62
CA THR A 77 1.96 9.90 0.45
C THR A 77 2.51 8.50 0.68
N MET A 78 2.11 7.88 1.79
CA MET A 78 2.41 6.48 2.03
C MET A 78 1.77 5.64 0.91
N PRO A 79 2.48 4.67 0.31
CA PRO A 79 1.88 3.81 -0.69
C PRO A 79 0.69 3.04 -0.11
N ASN A 80 -0.39 2.90 -0.89
CA ASN A 80 -1.57 2.14 -0.49
C ASN A 80 -1.43 0.68 -0.93
N PHE A 81 -0.90 -0.15 -0.04
CA PHE A 81 -0.65 -1.57 -0.31
C PHE A 81 -1.88 -2.47 -0.20
N VAL A 82 -3.02 -1.94 0.24
CA VAL A 82 -4.28 -2.68 0.34
C VAL A 82 -4.73 -3.22 -1.04
N TRP A 83 -4.25 -2.61 -2.13
CA TRP A 83 -4.51 -3.06 -3.50
C TRP A 83 -3.48 -4.04 -4.07
N ASN A 84 -2.40 -4.31 -3.33
CA ASN A 84 -1.38 -5.30 -3.72
C ASN A 84 -1.75 -6.71 -3.30
N VAL A 85 -2.88 -6.90 -2.62
CA VAL A 85 -3.36 -8.19 -2.11
C VAL A 85 -4.81 -8.40 -2.55
N PRO A 86 -5.23 -9.64 -2.83
CA PRO A 86 -6.60 -9.94 -3.22
C PRO A 86 -7.55 -9.57 -2.08
N ASN A 87 -8.69 -8.97 -2.42
CA ASN A 87 -9.72 -8.53 -1.47
C ASN A 87 -9.23 -7.64 -0.31
N GLY A 88 -8.04 -7.04 -0.37
CA GLY A 88 -7.49 -6.32 0.79
C GLY A 88 -8.36 -5.18 1.29
N ALA A 89 -9.10 -4.50 0.40
CA ALA A 89 -10.02 -3.43 0.79
C ALA A 89 -11.41 -3.93 1.22
N ASN A 90 -11.68 -5.22 1.08
CA ASN A 90 -13.00 -5.83 1.24
C ASN A 90 -13.13 -6.67 2.52
N VAL A 91 -12.03 -6.86 3.27
CA VAL A 91 -12.05 -7.61 4.53
C VAL A 91 -12.97 -6.90 5.53
N PRO A 92 -13.97 -7.60 6.11
CA PRO A 92 -14.91 -6.98 7.04
C PRO A 92 -14.21 -6.31 8.22
N GLU A 93 -14.64 -5.09 8.55
CA GLU A 93 -14.16 -4.32 9.72
C GLU A 93 -12.66 -3.97 9.72
N SER A 94 -11.93 -4.27 8.63
CA SER A 94 -10.48 -4.03 8.52
C SER A 94 -10.13 -3.31 7.21
N PRO A 95 -10.24 -1.96 7.17
CA PRO A 95 -9.89 -1.18 5.98
C PRO A 95 -8.38 -1.16 5.70
N ALA A 96 -7.55 -1.57 6.67
CA ALA A 96 -6.10 -1.62 6.59
C ALA A 96 -5.60 -2.98 7.09
N ILE A 97 -5.77 -4.01 6.26
CA ILE A 97 -5.62 -5.43 6.67
C ILE A 97 -4.26 -5.84 7.23
N GLY A 98 -3.20 -5.07 6.99
CA GLY A 98 -1.86 -5.31 7.54
C GLY A 98 -1.59 -4.60 8.88
N HIS A 99 -2.57 -3.88 9.42
CA HIS A 99 -2.40 -3.05 10.61
C HIS A 99 -3.28 -3.51 11.77
N ASP A 100 -2.82 -3.22 12.99
CA ASP A 100 -3.66 -3.27 14.18
C ASP A 100 -4.42 -1.93 14.30
N MET A 101 -5.75 -2.00 14.31
CA MET A 101 -6.61 -0.82 14.43
C MET A 101 -6.49 -0.15 15.82
N SER A 102 -6.08 -0.90 16.84
CA SER A 102 -5.90 -0.42 18.21
C SER A 102 -4.52 0.18 18.47
N ASP A 103 -3.53 -0.13 17.62
CA ASP A 103 -2.13 0.30 17.76
C ASP A 103 -1.56 0.89 16.45
N PHE A 104 -2.33 1.69 15.72
CA PHE A 104 -1.88 2.26 14.44
C PHE A 104 -0.68 3.22 14.61
N PRO A 105 0.41 3.12 13.82
CA PRO A 105 0.59 2.34 12.58
C PRO A 105 1.22 0.94 12.76
N GLY A 106 1.19 0.39 13.96
CA GLY A 106 1.61 -0.99 14.26
C GLY A 106 1.01 -1.98 13.27
N ARG A 107 1.81 -2.99 12.92
CA ARG A 107 1.43 -4.06 11.99
C ARG A 107 0.94 -5.27 12.77
N ASN A 108 -0.08 -5.92 12.24
CA ASN A 108 -0.45 -7.26 12.71
C ASN A 108 0.51 -8.31 12.12
N VAL A 109 0.31 -9.58 12.45
CA VAL A 109 1.18 -10.68 12.00
C VAL A 109 1.23 -10.79 10.48
N PHE A 110 0.09 -10.71 9.80
CA PHE A 110 0.02 -10.67 8.34
C PHE A 110 0.80 -9.49 7.73
N GLY A 111 0.67 -8.30 8.32
CA GLY A 111 1.37 -7.10 7.84
C GLY A 111 2.89 -7.17 8.00
N GLN A 112 3.39 -7.94 8.97
CA GLN A 112 4.81 -8.25 9.13
C GLN A 112 5.27 -9.23 8.05
N ASP A 113 4.52 -10.33 7.84
CA ASP A 113 4.85 -11.29 6.78
C ASP A 113 4.79 -10.65 5.38
N PHE A 114 3.84 -9.74 5.15
CA PHE A 114 3.77 -8.96 3.92
C PHE A 114 4.95 -8.00 3.78
N GLU A 115 5.49 -7.45 4.88
CA GLU A 115 6.74 -6.68 4.85
C GLU A 115 7.93 -7.54 4.45
N ASP A 116 8.06 -8.70 5.07
CA ASP A 116 9.13 -9.66 4.84
C ASP A 116 9.09 -10.23 3.42
N ALA A 117 7.90 -10.33 2.84
CA ALA A 117 7.66 -10.65 1.43
C ALA A 117 7.95 -9.49 0.46
N GLY A 118 8.43 -8.34 0.95
CA GLY A 118 8.77 -7.18 0.12
C GLY A 118 7.56 -6.33 -0.30
N LEU A 119 6.45 -6.41 0.44
CA LEU A 119 5.18 -5.71 0.15
C LEU A 119 4.54 -6.14 -1.18
N GLU A 120 4.75 -7.41 -1.52
CA GLU A 120 4.22 -8.08 -2.71
C GLU A 120 3.41 -9.32 -2.33
N TRP A 121 2.41 -9.65 -3.15
CA TRP A 121 1.61 -10.87 -2.99
C TRP A 121 2.35 -12.10 -3.57
N THR A 122 3.43 -12.46 -2.90
CA THR A 122 4.31 -13.57 -3.31
C THR A 122 3.64 -14.93 -3.12
N LYS A 123 4.23 -15.97 -3.71
CA LYS A 123 3.78 -17.34 -3.50
C LYS A 123 3.90 -17.73 -2.03
N GLU A 124 5.04 -17.41 -1.45
CA GLU A 124 5.40 -17.74 -0.07
C GLU A 124 4.42 -17.08 0.91
N LEU A 125 4.12 -15.79 0.74
CA LEU A 125 3.17 -15.09 1.61
C LEU A 125 1.77 -15.71 1.55
N ARG A 126 1.26 -15.97 0.35
CA ARG A 126 -0.08 -16.55 0.17
C ARG A 126 -0.22 -17.96 0.77
N GLU A 127 0.84 -18.76 0.69
CA GLU A 127 0.89 -20.13 1.24
C GLU A 127 1.18 -20.15 2.75
N THR A 128 1.57 -19.00 3.32
CA THR A 128 1.78 -18.85 4.77
C THR A 128 0.44 -18.74 5.49
N ASP A 129 0.39 -19.36 6.66
CA ASP A 129 -0.67 -19.21 7.67
C ASP A 129 -0.13 -18.23 8.73
N SER A 130 -0.39 -16.93 8.53
CA SER A 130 0.26 -15.86 9.28
C SER A 130 -0.20 -15.78 10.73
N ASP A 131 -1.47 -16.07 11.00
CA ASP A 131 -2.07 -16.02 12.34
C ASP A 131 -2.24 -17.39 13.01
N GLN A 132 -1.85 -18.46 12.33
CA GLN A 132 -1.74 -19.84 12.83
C GLN A 132 -3.11 -20.46 13.16
N ASP A 133 -4.13 -20.13 12.37
CA ASP A 133 -5.48 -20.66 12.51
C ASP A 133 -5.73 -21.95 11.69
N GLY A 134 -4.76 -22.34 10.86
CA GLY A 134 -4.80 -23.50 9.98
C GLY A 134 -5.23 -23.20 8.53
N GLN A 135 -5.46 -21.94 8.18
CA GLN A 135 -5.74 -21.48 6.83
C GLN A 135 -4.57 -20.67 6.28
N THR A 136 -4.34 -20.75 4.98
CA THR A 136 -3.34 -19.89 4.35
C THR A 136 -3.94 -18.53 4.00
N ASN A 137 -3.11 -17.50 3.97
CA ASN A 137 -3.50 -16.14 3.56
C ASN A 137 -4.26 -16.14 2.21
N GLY A 138 -3.88 -17.01 1.28
CA GLY A 138 -4.56 -17.21 0.01
C GLY A 138 -5.97 -17.81 0.13
N GLN A 139 -6.19 -18.76 1.03
CA GLN A 139 -7.53 -19.31 1.26
C GLN A 139 -8.45 -18.22 1.83
N GLU A 140 -7.95 -17.41 2.75
CA GLU A 140 -8.76 -16.38 3.40
C GLU A 140 -9.07 -15.20 2.49
N LEU A 141 -8.09 -14.77 1.69
CA LEU A 141 -8.22 -13.61 0.81
C LEU A 141 -8.74 -13.94 -0.60
N GLY A 142 -9.06 -15.22 -0.88
CA GLY A 142 -9.72 -15.63 -2.13
C GLY A 142 -8.79 -15.92 -3.31
N ASP A 143 -7.54 -16.27 -3.03
CA ASP A 143 -6.56 -16.74 -4.01
C ASP A 143 -5.85 -18.03 -3.55
N PRO A 144 -6.56 -19.15 -3.37
CA PRO A 144 -5.97 -20.44 -2.94
C PRO A 144 -5.02 -21.05 -3.99
N CYS A 145 -5.10 -20.60 -5.25
CA CYS A 145 -4.42 -21.22 -6.39
C CYS A 145 -3.29 -20.39 -6.98
N CYS A 146 -2.91 -19.29 -6.34
CA CYS A 146 -1.86 -18.41 -6.84
C CYS A 146 -2.09 -17.84 -8.23
N LEU A 147 -3.34 -17.53 -8.57
CA LEU A 147 -3.73 -17.02 -9.89
C LEU A 147 -3.99 -15.51 -9.87
N TRP A 148 -4.29 -14.96 -8.69
CA TRP A 148 -4.54 -13.53 -8.60
C TRP A 148 -3.29 -12.72 -8.95
N THR A 149 -3.51 -11.68 -9.75
CA THR A 149 -2.54 -10.65 -10.09
C THR A 149 -3.16 -9.29 -9.82
N THR A 150 -2.34 -8.26 -9.58
CA THR A 150 -2.82 -6.92 -9.27
C THR A 150 -3.80 -6.41 -10.32
N GLY A 151 -5.02 -6.09 -9.88
CA GLY A 151 -6.11 -5.61 -10.73
C GLY A 151 -7.03 -6.70 -11.30
N SER A 152 -6.66 -7.98 -11.17
CA SER A 152 -7.52 -9.11 -11.54
C SER A 152 -8.55 -9.42 -10.45
N SER A 153 -9.57 -10.21 -10.78
CA SER A 153 -10.54 -10.67 -9.80
C SER A 153 -10.01 -11.90 -9.06
N PRO A 154 -10.10 -11.96 -7.72
CA PRO A 154 -9.82 -13.17 -6.97
C PRO A 154 -10.87 -14.26 -7.28
N LEU A 155 -10.58 -15.50 -6.92
CA LEU A 155 -11.48 -16.64 -7.14
C LEU A 155 -12.82 -16.49 -6.42
N TRP A 156 -12.82 -15.82 -5.27
CA TRP A 156 -14.04 -15.36 -4.59
C TRP A 156 -13.82 -14.04 -3.88
N THR A 157 -14.93 -13.35 -3.61
CA THR A 157 -14.96 -12.05 -2.89
C THR A 157 -15.86 -12.08 -1.66
N THR A 158 -16.50 -13.22 -1.38
CA THR A 158 -17.44 -13.41 -0.28
C THR A 158 -17.00 -14.58 0.59
N GLY A 159 -17.27 -14.51 1.89
CA GLY A 159 -16.78 -15.53 2.82
C GLY A 159 -15.27 -15.46 3.04
N ILE A 160 -14.66 -14.30 2.80
CA ILE A 160 -13.26 -13.99 3.11
C ILE A 160 -13.10 -13.70 4.62
N SER A 161 -11.89 -13.90 5.14
CA SER A 161 -11.53 -13.65 6.54
C SER A 161 -10.29 -12.76 6.67
N HIS A 162 -9.87 -12.52 7.92
CA HIS A 162 -8.81 -11.56 8.24
C HIS A 162 -7.51 -12.32 8.56
N PRO A 163 -6.49 -12.29 7.68
CA PRO A 163 -5.31 -13.17 7.77
C PRO A 163 -4.33 -12.87 8.92
N GLY A 164 -4.67 -11.89 9.75
CA GLY A 164 -3.92 -11.50 10.94
C GLY A 164 -4.72 -11.66 12.23
N ASP A 165 -5.86 -12.34 12.20
CA ASP A 165 -6.75 -12.55 13.34
C ASP A 165 -7.29 -13.99 13.33
N ALA A 166 -6.63 -14.87 14.09
CA ALA A 166 -6.95 -16.29 14.17
C ALA A 166 -8.36 -16.63 14.68
N THR A 167 -9.14 -15.63 15.12
CA THR A 167 -10.55 -15.81 15.48
C THR A 167 -11.49 -15.70 14.27
N LYS A 168 -10.97 -15.30 13.11
CA LYS A 168 -11.72 -15.04 11.88
C LYS A 168 -11.31 -16.06 10.83
N THR A 169 -12.18 -17.03 10.57
CA THR A 169 -11.91 -18.06 9.57
C THR A 169 -12.89 -18.02 8.41
N SER A 170 -12.43 -18.44 7.22
CA SER A 170 -13.26 -18.64 6.04
C SER A 170 -13.86 -20.06 6.04
N ASP A 171 -14.94 -20.28 5.30
CA ASP A 171 -15.55 -21.61 5.19
C ASP A 171 -14.70 -22.51 4.28
N PRO A 172 -14.17 -23.67 4.75
CA PRO A 172 -13.35 -24.56 3.94
C PRO A 172 -14.03 -25.11 2.67
N SER A 173 -15.36 -25.07 2.61
CA SER A 173 -16.09 -25.43 1.39
C SER A 173 -15.70 -24.58 0.18
N LEU A 174 -15.16 -23.37 0.38
CA LEU A 174 -14.73 -22.47 -0.69
C LEU A 174 -13.55 -23.03 -1.51
N TRP A 175 -12.64 -23.79 -0.91
CA TRP A 175 -11.46 -24.34 -1.61
C TRP A 175 -11.40 -25.86 -1.68
N THR A 176 -12.18 -26.59 -0.88
CA THR A 176 -12.16 -28.07 -0.89
C THR A 176 -12.48 -28.72 -2.23
N ALA A 177 -13.27 -28.04 -3.08
CA ALA A 177 -13.62 -28.54 -4.42
C ALA A 177 -12.67 -28.04 -5.52
N ILE A 178 -11.69 -27.19 -5.20
CA ILE A 178 -10.82 -26.55 -6.20
C ILE A 178 -9.56 -27.37 -6.43
N SER A 179 -9.30 -27.69 -7.70
CA SER A 179 -8.02 -28.24 -8.15
C SER A 179 -7.25 -27.17 -8.90
N CYS A 180 -6.18 -26.64 -8.31
CA CYS A 180 -5.43 -25.52 -8.90
C CYS A 180 -4.78 -25.83 -10.26
N SER A 181 -4.58 -27.11 -10.60
CA SER A 181 -4.16 -27.54 -11.93
C SER A 181 -5.20 -27.28 -13.03
N SER A 182 -6.49 -27.30 -12.69
CA SER A 182 -7.59 -26.96 -13.59
C SER A 182 -7.93 -25.48 -13.53
N ALA A 183 -7.56 -24.82 -12.43
CA ALA A 183 -7.77 -23.39 -12.26
C ALA A 183 -6.90 -22.57 -13.23
N SER A 184 -5.63 -22.95 -13.41
CA SER A 184 -4.77 -22.32 -14.42
C SER A 184 -5.26 -22.51 -15.87
N ALA A 185 -6.14 -23.50 -16.13
CA ALA A 185 -6.66 -23.78 -17.46
C ALA A 185 -7.82 -22.85 -17.85
N PHE A 186 -8.64 -22.36 -16.90
CA PHE A 186 -9.75 -21.45 -17.21
C PHE A 186 -9.26 -20.05 -17.63
N GLU A 187 -8.04 -19.66 -17.24
CA GLU A 187 -7.44 -18.38 -17.64
C GLU A 187 -7.02 -18.40 -19.12
N SER A 188 -6.89 -19.60 -19.70
CA SER A 188 -6.46 -19.81 -21.09
C SER A 188 -7.61 -19.81 -22.10
N GLU A 189 -8.88 -19.85 -21.67
CA GLU A 189 -10.03 -20.13 -22.56
C GLU A 189 -10.94 -18.90 -22.82
N SER A 190 -10.57 -17.71 -22.33
CA SER A 190 -11.33 -16.47 -22.55
C SER A 190 -10.86 -15.59 -23.72
N GLN A 191 -9.93 -16.06 -24.57
CA GLN A 191 -9.51 -15.37 -25.80
C GLN A 191 -9.50 -16.29 -27.03
N SER A 192 -10.63 -16.86 -27.43
CA SER A 192 -10.84 -17.24 -28.84
C SER A 192 -12.31 -17.48 -29.18
N SER A 193 -13.07 -16.42 -29.45
CA SER A 193 -14.28 -16.54 -30.27
C SER A 193 -14.56 -15.28 -31.08
N GLU A 194 -13.66 -14.98 -32.02
CA GLU A 194 -14.02 -14.19 -33.20
C GLU A 194 -13.93 -15.12 -34.41
N SER A 195 -15.03 -15.82 -34.73
CA SER A 195 -15.15 -16.57 -35.98
C SER A 195 -15.91 -15.74 -37.00
N ASP A 196 -15.11 -15.04 -37.80
CA ASP A 196 -15.29 -14.73 -39.22
C ASP A 196 -16.55 -15.33 -39.87
N TRP A 197 -17.53 -14.48 -40.17
CA TRP A 197 -18.65 -14.81 -41.07
C TRP A 197 -18.60 -13.91 -42.29
N THR A 198 -18.07 -14.43 -43.39
CA THR A 198 -18.27 -13.89 -44.73
C THR A 198 -19.22 -14.80 -45.51
N GLY A 199 -20.34 -14.22 -45.96
CA GLY A 199 -21.32 -14.84 -46.84
C GLY A 199 -22.07 -13.77 -47.60
#